data_AF-A0A957RMW7-F1
#
_entry.id   AF-A0A957RMW7-F1
#
_cell.length_a   1.000
_cell.length_b   1.000
_cell.length_c   1.000
_cell.angle_alpha   90.00
_cell.angle_beta   90.00
_cell.angle_gamma   90.00
#
_symmetry.space_group_name_H-M   'P 1'
#
loop_
_entity.id
_entity.type
_entity.pdbx_description
1 polymer ?
#
loop_
_entity_poly.entity_id
_entity_poly.type
_entity_poly.pdbx_seq_one_letter_code
_entity_poly.pdbx_strand_id
1 'polypeptide(L)'
;MEAPHAPSPTVQAPRRRFDSERPLTLPPVTTIPVFVPPAAPTRSVRKAAASFAKVPLIDWFLRMHVLVQIGLVVLFIGVALLLRYAVDQGWLSIELRHIGAAVGGAALGIAGWAVRKRRRSYGLALEGGGLAILYLTTFSAFRVYELLPAPLAFGIFVALGAAGVALALIQNARIMAYASLIGAFAAPLLASTGEGSYAGLLGYYAVLVVAALAIAVRKGWFGLGLLALLATYGVGIAFTVENFTPADYLGMQFFVLLFFSLFLAATLLFAARGTQERPIVELVLAVLNPLAALVWQAGITDHIDKGLGWSALAGGLIYLLVFGGLMRLDRP
;
A
#
# COMPACT_ATOMS: atom_id res chain seq x y z
N MET A 1 34.42 -117.23 25.66
CA MET A 1 35.62 -116.96 24.84
C MET A 1 35.54 -115.53 24.38
N GLU A 2 36.52 -114.65 24.48
CA GLU A 2 37.87 -114.65 25.03
C GLU A 2 38.26 -113.17 24.94
N ALA A 3 38.89 -112.61 25.98
CA ALA A 3 39.51 -111.28 25.86
C ALA A 3 40.58 -111.34 24.76
N PRO A 4 41.02 -110.22 24.14
CA PRO A 4 42.15 -109.53 24.76
C PRO A 4 42.35 -108.03 24.40
N HIS A 5 43.39 -107.48 25.05
CA HIS A 5 44.23 -106.36 24.65
C HIS A 5 43.85 -104.94 25.09
N ALA A 6 44.45 -104.53 26.21
CA ALA A 6 45.09 -103.22 26.35
C ALA A 6 46.56 -103.34 25.87
N PRO A 7 47.25 -102.28 25.41
CA PRO A 7 47.71 -101.24 26.35
C PRO A 7 47.90 -99.81 25.78
N SER A 8 48.07 -98.85 26.69
CA SER A 8 49.08 -97.74 26.70
C SER A 8 48.47 -96.44 27.26
N PRO A 9 49.12 -95.77 28.23
CA PRO A 9 48.57 -94.60 28.91
C PRO A 9 48.93 -93.30 28.16
N THR A 10 47.93 -92.52 27.78
CA THR A 10 48.14 -91.17 27.22
C THR A 10 48.12 -90.12 28.32
N VAL A 11 49.17 -89.29 28.29
CA VAL A 11 49.47 -88.16 29.17
C VAL A 11 48.56 -86.95 28.90
N GLN A 12 48.11 -86.33 29.99
CA GLN A 12 47.71 -84.93 30.23
C GLN A 12 46.78 -84.17 29.27
N ALA A 13 45.77 -83.52 29.87
CA ALA A 13 45.86 -82.10 30.21
C ALA A 13 44.74 -81.75 31.21
N PRO A 14 44.99 -80.88 32.21
CA PRO A 14 43.95 -80.45 33.12
C PRO A 14 42.95 -79.59 32.35
N ARG A 15 41.75 -80.13 32.12
CA ARG A 15 40.63 -79.38 31.57
C ARG A 15 40.30 -78.25 32.55
N ARG A 16 40.72 -77.01 32.23
CA ARG A 16 40.14 -75.83 32.86
C ARG A 16 38.63 -75.94 32.68
N ARG A 17 37.91 -76.11 33.80
CA ARG A 17 36.47 -75.83 33.84
C ARG A 17 36.33 -74.38 33.39
N PHE A 18 35.79 -74.18 32.20
CA PHE A 18 35.11 -72.94 31.92
C PHE A 18 33.89 -72.96 32.82
N ASP A 19 34.02 -72.34 33.98
CA ASP A 19 32.89 -72.08 34.85
C ASP A 19 31.87 -71.30 34.02
N SER A 20 30.78 -72.02 33.76
CA SER A 20 29.43 -71.56 33.49
C SER A 20 29.33 -70.08 33.18
N GLU A 21 29.25 -69.79 31.88
CA GLU A 21 28.09 -69.08 31.33
C GLU A 21 27.51 -68.02 32.28
N ARG A 22 28.33 -67.01 32.63
CA ARG A 22 27.75 -65.68 32.82
C ARG A 22 27.03 -65.40 31.51
N PRO A 23 25.71 -65.11 31.53
CA PRO A 23 25.06 -64.61 30.34
C PRO A 23 25.92 -63.45 29.88
N LEU A 24 26.49 -63.55 28.67
CA LEU A 24 27.01 -62.39 27.98
C LEU A 24 25.81 -61.48 27.85
N THR A 25 25.62 -60.58 28.81
CA THR A 25 24.71 -59.46 28.69
C THR A 25 25.31 -58.63 27.58
N LEU A 26 24.93 -58.99 26.35
CA LEU A 26 25.19 -58.20 25.18
C LEU A 26 24.73 -56.79 25.56
N PRO A 27 25.59 -55.76 25.45
CA PRO A 27 25.11 -54.40 25.60
C PRO A 27 23.88 -54.27 24.69
N PRO A 28 22.80 -53.63 25.15
CA PRO A 28 21.58 -53.53 24.35
C PRO A 28 22.02 -53.05 22.98
N VAL A 29 21.69 -53.83 21.95
CA VAL A 29 21.95 -53.45 20.57
C VAL A 29 21.31 -52.08 20.44
N THR A 30 22.13 -51.03 20.44
CA THR A 30 21.70 -49.70 20.08
C THR A 30 21.18 -49.89 18.68
N THR A 31 19.86 -49.96 18.56
CA THR A 31 19.18 -49.96 17.28
C THR A 31 19.59 -48.64 16.70
N ILE A 32 20.61 -48.66 15.83
CA ILE A 32 20.84 -47.55 14.93
C ILE A 32 19.47 -47.36 14.30
N PRO A 33 18.82 -46.20 14.45
CA PRO A 33 17.56 -45.99 13.80
C PRO A 33 17.86 -46.20 12.31
N VAL A 34 17.43 -47.33 11.77
CA VAL A 34 17.35 -47.51 10.34
C VAL A 34 16.49 -46.34 9.94
N PHE A 35 17.08 -45.38 9.23
CA PHE A 35 16.33 -44.35 8.56
C PHE A 35 15.47 -45.11 7.55
N VAL A 36 14.30 -45.56 7.99
CA VAL A 36 13.20 -45.92 7.12
C VAL A 36 12.86 -44.58 6.49
N PRO A 37 13.15 -44.37 5.19
CA PRO A 37 12.72 -43.16 4.53
C PRO A 37 11.22 -43.06 4.80
N PRO A 38 10.72 -41.94 5.33
CA PRO A 38 9.30 -41.79 5.56
C PRO A 38 8.60 -42.19 4.27
N ALA A 39 7.74 -43.21 4.34
CA ALA A 39 7.03 -43.74 3.19
C ALA A 39 6.52 -42.53 2.41
N ALA A 40 6.99 -42.38 1.17
CA ALA A 40 6.69 -41.21 0.36
C ALA A 40 5.19 -40.93 0.45
N PRO A 41 4.75 -39.68 0.66
CA PRO A 41 3.35 -39.36 0.84
C PRO A 41 2.60 -39.48 -0.49
N THR A 42 2.49 -40.69 -1.05
CA THR A 42 1.84 -40.93 -2.33
C THR A 42 0.32 -40.98 -2.22
N ARG A 43 -0.25 -40.90 -1.01
CA ARG A 43 -1.71 -40.87 -0.82
C ARG A 43 -2.30 -39.52 -0.41
N SER A 44 -1.51 -38.57 0.12
CA SER A 44 -2.01 -37.22 0.46
C SER A 44 -1.93 -36.24 -0.72
N VAL A 45 -0.92 -36.36 -1.59
CA VAL A 45 -0.81 -35.51 -2.79
C VAL A 45 -1.94 -35.79 -3.78
N ARG A 46 -2.38 -37.05 -3.92
CA ARG A 46 -3.52 -37.41 -4.79
C ARG A 46 -4.86 -36.87 -4.27
N LYS A 47 -5.04 -36.74 -2.95
CA LYS A 47 -6.24 -36.10 -2.37
C LYS A 47 -6.18 -34.57 -2.40
N ALA A 48 -4.99 -33.97 -2.27
CA ALA A 48 -4.80 -32.54 -2.48
C ALA A 48 -5.08 -32.15 -3.94
N ALA A 49 -4.55 -32.90 -4.92
CA ALA A 49 -4.84 -32.70 -6.35
C ALA A 49 -6.32 -32.94 -6.70
N ALA A 50 -6.98 -33.93 -6.08
CA ALA A 50 -8.42 -34.16 -6.25
C ALA A 50 -9.30 -33.08 -5.60
N SER A 51 -8.77 -32.28 -4.67
CA SER A 51 -9.49 -31.16 -4.05
C SER A 51 -9.36 -29.83 -4.82
N PHE A 52 -8.43 -29.74 -5.77
CA PHE A 52 -8.35 -28.63 -6.72
C PHE A 52 -9.28 -28.81 -7.94
N ALA A 53 -9.80 -30.02 -8.17
CA ALA A 53 -10.71 -30.32 -9.27
C ALA A 53 -12.19 -30.01 -9.00
N LYS A 54 -12.53 -29.55 -7.78
CA LYS A 54 -13.86 -29.03 -7.47
C LYS A 54 -13.71 -27.61 -6.95
N VAL A 55 -13.55 -26.67 -7.87
CA VAL A 55 -13.57 -25.25 -7.55
C VAL A 55 -14.99 -24.94 -7.04
N PRO A 56 -15.22 -24.68 -5.74
CA PRO A 56 -16.55 -24.41 -5.21
C PRO A 56 -17.17 -23.16 -5.84
N LEU A 57 -16.31 -22.29 -6.38
CA LEU A 57 -16.68 -21.09 -7.11
C LEU A 57 -17.30 -21.39 -8.48
N ILE A 58 -16.86 -22.43 -9.20
CA ILE A 58 -17.42 -22.82 -10.50
C ILE A 58 -18.76 -23.52 -10.29
N ASP A 59 -18.87 -24.42 -9.31
CA ASP A 59 -20.16 -25.02 -8.96
C ASP A 59 -21.15 -23.98 -8.40
N TRP A 60 -20.68 -22.98 -7.66
CA TRP A 60 -21.49 -21.84 -7.22
C TRP A 60 -21.89 -20.92 -8.38
N PHE A 61 -20.99 -20.65 -9.32
CA PHE A 61 -21.24 -19.85 -10.52
C PHE A 61 -22.22 -20.56 -11.48
N LEU A 62 -22.06 -21.88 -11.66
CA LEU A 62 -22.96 -22.74 -12.45
C LEU A 62 -24.33 -22.93 -11.79
N ARG A 63 -24.43 -22.86 -10.45
CA ARG A 63 -25.71 -22.86 -9.72
C ARG A 63 -26.46 -21.52 -9.81
N MET A 64 -25.76 -20.43 -10.13
CA MET A 64 -26.32 -19.09 -10.18
C MET A 64 -26.68 -18.72 -11.62
N HIS A 65 -27.90 -19.09 -12.06
CA HIS A 65 -28.50 -18.70 -13.35
C HIS A 65 -27.50 -18.44 -14.50
N VAL A 66 -26.78 -19.47 -14.95
CA VAL A 66 -25.77 -19.36 -16.02
C VAL A 66 -26.30 -18.60 -17.25
N LEU A 67 -27.57 -18.82 -17.58
CA LEU A 67 -28.23 -18.12 -18.69
C LEU A 67 -28.31 -16.60 -18.48
N VAL A 68 -28.54 -16.14 -17.24
CA VAL A 68 -28.55 -14.70 -16.90
C VAL A 68 -27.14 -14.13 -16.97
N GLN A 69 -26.12 -14.89 -16.58
CA GLN A 69 -24.73 -14.44 -16.68
C GLN A 69 -24.26 -14.34 -18.14
N ILE A 70 -24.53 -15.36 -18.95
CA ILE A 70 -24.26 -15.34 -20.39
C ILE A 70 -25.03 -14.19 -21.05
N GLY A 71 -26.32 -14.04 -20.72
CA GLY A 71 -27.15 -12.94 -21.21
C GLY A 71 -26.59 -11.56 -20.83
N LEU A 72 -26.10 -11.40 -19.60
CA LEU A 72 -25.48 -10.15 -19.14
C LEU A 72 -24.17 -9.85 -19.89
N VAL A 73 -23.32 -10.87 -20.11
CA VAL A 73 -22.07 -10.73 -20.86
C VAL A 73 -22.36 -10.37 -22.31
N VAL A 74 -23.30 -11.07 -22.96
CA VAL A 74 -23.70 -10.79 -24.36
C VAL A 74 -24.34 -9.41 -24.47
N LEU A 75 -25.21 -9.03 -23.54
CA LEU A 75 -25.80 -7.68 -23.50
C LEU A 75 -24.71 -6.61 -23.34
N PHE A 76 -23.76 -6.83 -22.44
CA PHE A 76 -22.67 -5.89 -22.20
C PHE A 76 -21.80 -5.72 -23.45
N ILE A 77 -21.43 -6.82 -24.11
CA ILE A 77 -20.70 -6.80 -25.38
C ILE A 77 -21.53 -6.09 -26.45
N GLY A 78 -22.82 -6.41 -26.56
CA GLY A 78 -23.73 -5.80 -27.52
C GLY A 78 -23.85 -4.28 -27.34
N VAL A 79 -24.05 -3.82 -26.10
CA VAL A 79 -24.08 -2.39 -25.76
C VAL A 79 -22.74 -1.74 -26.07
N ALA A 80 -21.61 -2.36 -25.71
CA ALA A 80 -20.29 -1.83 -26.01
C ALA A 80 -20.05 -1.70 -27.52
N LEU A 81 -20.43 -2.71 -28.32
CA LEU A 81 -20.33 -2.68 -29.77
C LEU A 81 -21.28 -1.66 -30.40
N LEU A 82 -22.51 -1.52 -29.88
CA LEU A 82 -23.46 -0.51 -30.34
C LEU A 82 -22.95 0.90 -30.06
N LEU A 83 -22.40 1.15 -28.86
CA LEU A 83 -21.77 2.42 -28.53
C LEU A 83 -20.59 2.70 -29.45
N ARG A 84 -19.73 1.70 -29.68
CA ARG A 84 -18.62 1.82 -30.65
C ARG A 84 -19.13 2.14 -32.05
N TYR A 85 -20.17 1.46 -32.52
CA TYR A 85 -20.76 1.73 -33.82
C TYR A 85 -21.35 3.15 -33.90
N ALA A 86 -22.06 3.60 -32.88
CA ALA A 86 -22.59 4.96 -32.80
C ALA A 86 -21.47 6.02 -32.79
N VAL A 87 -20.32 5.68 -32.18
CA VAL A 87 -19.10 6.48 -32.21
C VAL A 87 -18.51 6.53 -33.63
N ASP A 88 -18.43 5.39 -34.30
CA ASP A 88 -17.84 5.24 -35.65
C ASP A 88 -18.72 5.90 -36.73
N GLN A 89 -20.05 5.90 -36.56
CA GLN A 89 -21.00 6.59 -37.45
C GLN A 89 -21.12 8.10 -37.15
N GLY A 90 -20.38 8.62 -36.16
CA GLY A 90 -20.43 10.04 -35.78
C GLY A 90 -21.72 10.48 -35.10
N TRP A 91 -22.61 9.55 -34.69
CA TRP A 91 -23.88 9.87 -34.03
C TRP A 91 -23.69 10.47 -32.64
N LEU A 92 -22.60 10.09 -31.96
CA LEU A 92 -22.22 10.67 -30.68
C LEU A 92 -21.13 11.71 -30.92
N SER A 93 -21.49 12.99 -30.81
CA SER A 93 -20.49 14.07 -30.77
C SER A 93 -19.56 13.89 -29.57
N ILE A 94 -18.36 14.47 -29.65
CA ILE A 94 -17.36 14.31 -28.59
C ILE A 94 -17.87 14.83 -27.23
N GLU A 95 -18.63 15.92 -27.26
CA GLU A 95 -19.25 16.53 -26.09
C GLU A 95 -20.29 15.59 -25.46
N LEU A 96 -21.18 14.99 -26.28
CA LEU A 96 -22.20 14.05 -25.81
C LEU A 96 -21.59 12.81 -25.13
N ARG A 97 -20.43 12.34 -25.63
CA ARG A 97 -19.72 11.20 -25.02
C ARG A 97 -19.23 11.55 -23.61
N HIS A 98 -18.62 12.73 -23.44
CA HIS A 98 -18.11 13.17 -22.13
C HIS A 98 -19.23 13.51 -21.18
N ILE A 99 -20.32 14.16 -21.64
CA ILE A 99 -21.50 14.41 -20.83
C ILE A 99 -22.14 13.09 -20.40
N GLY A 100 -22.30 12.14 -21.32
CA GLY A 100 -22.84 10.81 -21.02
C GLY A 100 -21.99 10.05 -20.00
N ALA A 101 -20.66 10.08 -20.15
CA ALA A 101 -19.74 9.49 -19.18
C ALA A 101 -19.79 10.19 -17.82
N ALA A 102 -19.89 11.52 -17.80
CA ALA A 102 -19.99 12.29 -16.57
C ALA A 102 -21.31 12.01 -15.84
N VAL A 103 -22.45 12.01 -16.55
CA VAL A 103 -23.75 11.66 -16.00
C VAL A 103 -23.76 10.21 -15.52
N GLY A 104 -23.20 9.28 -16.29
CA GLY A 104 -23.07 7.87 -15.91
C GLY A 104 -22.23 7.69 -14.63
N GLY A 105 -21.08 8.36 -14.54
CA GLY A 105 -20.22 8.34 -13.35
C GLY A 105 -20.91 8.93 -12.12
N ALA A 106 -21.61 10.06 -12.28
CA ALA A 106 -22.40 10.67 -11.21
C ALA A 106 -23.56 9.77 -10.77
N ALA A 107 -24.30 9.19 -11.71
CA ALA A 107 -25.38 8.25 -11.42
C ALA A 107 -24.87 7.01 -10.68
N LEU A 108 -23.70 6.49 -11.06
CA LEU A 108 -23.06 5.37 -10.35
C LEU A 108 -22.68 5.75 -8.92
N GLY A 109 -22.16 6.96 -8.70
CA GLY A 109 -21.88 7.49 -7.37
C GLY A 109 -23.13 7.63 -6.51
N ILE A 110 -24.20 8.20 -7.07
CA ILE A 110 -25.50 8.35 -6.39
C ILE A 110 -26.11 6.98 -6.06
N ALA A 111 -26.04 6.03 -6.99
CA ALA A 111 -26.50 4.66 -6.77
C ALA A 111 -25.69 3.98 -5.66
N GLY A 112 -24.36 4.15 -5.65
CA GLY A 112 -23.49 3.67 -4.58
C GLY A 112 -23.90 4.23 -3.22
N TRP A 113 -24.18 5.54 -3.15
CA TRP A 113 -24.68 6.19 -1.94
C TRP A 113 -26.03 5.66 -1.48
N ALA A 114 -26.96 5.39 -2.39
CA ALA A 114 -28.25 4.82 -2.06
C ALA A 114 -28.13 3.38 -1.51
N VAL A 115 -27.22 2.58 -2.09
CA VAL A 115 -27.03 1.17 -1.71
C VAL A 115 -26.18 1.00 -0.44
N ARG A 116 -25.45 2.04 0.00
CA ARG A 116 -24.54 1.98 1.16
C ARG A 116 -25.19 1.46 2.44
N LYS A 117 -26.48 1.72 2.66
CA LYS A 117 -27.24 1.26 3.84
C LYS A 117 -27.53 -0.25 3.83
N ARG A 118 -27.65 -0.85 2.65
CA ARG A 118 -27.93 -2.29 2.49
C ARG A 118 -26.67 -3.12 2.34
N ARG A 119 -25.71 -2.65 1.53
CA ARG A 119 -24.45 -3.35 1.24
C ARG A 119 -23.30 -2.35 1.17
N ARG A 120 -22.67 -2.07 2.32
CA ARG A 120 -21.62 -1.05 2.45
C ARG A 120 -20.46 -1.24 1.48
N SER A 121 -19.89 -2.45 1.38
CA SER A 121 -18.74 -2.71 0.50
C SER A 121 -19.09 -2.49 -0.98
N TYR A 122 -20.29 -2.86 -1.39
CA TYR A 122 -20.77 -2.63 -2.75
C TYR A 122 -21.02 -1.14 -3.02
N GLY A 123 -21.64 -0.42 -2.08
CA GLY A 123 -21.85 1.03 -2.17
C GLY A 123 -20.54 1.79 -2.34
N LEU A 124 -19.52 1.48 -1.52
CA LEU A 124 -18.19 2.10 -1.62
C LEU A 124 -17.50 1.79 -2.97
N ALA A 125 -17.66 0.57 -3.50
CA ALA A 125 -17.11 0.22 -4.81
C ALA A 125 -17.79 1.01 -5.94
N LEU A 126 -19.11 1.18 -5.88
CA LEU A 126 -19.86 1.98 -6.86
C LEU A 126 -19.49 3.47 -6.78
N GLU A 127 -19.39 4.02 -5.57
CA GLU A 127 -18.97 5.41 -5.38
C GLU A 127 -17.55 5.66 -5.85
N GLY A 128 -16.61 4.78 -5.49
CA GLY A 128 -15.22 4.86 -5.96
C GLY A 128 -15.12 4.73 -7.48
N GLY A 129 -15.88 3.80 -8.07
CA GLY A 129 -15.97 3.63 -9.52
C GLY A 129 -16.56 4.86 -10.22
N GLY A 130 -17.61 5.46 -9.65
CA GLY A 130 -18.21 6.69 -10.16
C GLY A 130 -17.22 7.86 -10.15
N LEU A 131 -16.51 8.05 -9.03
CA LEU A 131 -15.44 9.05 -8.93
C LEU A 131 -14.31 8.79 -9.93
N ALA A 132 -13.90 7.54 -10.11
CA ALA A 132 -12.86 7.18 -11.07
C ALA A 132 -13.28 7.52 -12.52
N ILE A 133 -14.53 7.21 -12.89
CA ILE A 133 -15.08 7.58 -14.21
C ILE A 133 -15.09 9.10 -14.38
N LEU A 134 -15.51 9.85 -13.36
CA LEU A 134 -15.51 11.32 -13.40
C LEU A 134 -14.09 11.90 -13.54
N TYR A 135 -13.11 11.36 -12.82
CA TYR A 135 -11.70 11.73 -12.97
C TYR A 135 -11.20 11.47 -14.38
N LEU A 136 -11.43 10.27 -14.91
CA LEU A 136 -10.95 9.88 -16.23
C LEU A 136 -11.64 10.67 -17.34
N THR A 137 -12.93 10.97 -17.18
CA THR A 137 -13.71 11.80 -18.12
C THR A 137 -13.18 13.23 -18.13
N THR A 138 -12.89 13.81 -16.95
CA THR A 138 -12.31 15.14 -16.83
C THR A 138 -10.91 15.19 -17.46
N PHE A 139 -10.08 14.18 -17.19
CA PHE A 139 -8.75 14.06 -17.78
C PHE A 139 -8.79 13.94 -19.30
N SER A 140 -9.66 13.08 -19.83
CA SER A 140 -9.88 12.93 -21.27
C SER A 140 -10.33 14.23 -21.91
N ALA A 141 -11.32 14.90 -21.31
CA ALA A 141 -11.82 16.19 -21.79
C ALA A 141 -10.74 17.26 -21.82
N PHE A 142 -9.83 17.27 -20.84
CA PHE A 142 -8.74 18.24 -20.79
C PHE A 142 -7.56 17.90 -21.70
N ARG A 143 -6.98 16.70 -21.57
CA ARG A 143 -5.70 16.34 -22.23
C ARG A 143 -5.83 15.70 -23.58
N VAL A 144 -6.90 14.95 -23.82
CA VAL A 144 -7.05 14.16 -25.04
C VAL A 144 -7.81 14.96 -26.09
N TYR A 145 -8.85 15.68 -25.66
CA TYR A 145 -9.74 16.40 -26.56
C TYR A 145 -9.71 17.92 -26.40
N GLU A 146 -8.93 18.45 -25.46
CA GLU A 146 -8.72 19.90 -25.24
C GLU A 146 -10.04 20.70 -25.12
N LEU A 147 -11.10 20.06 -24.64
CA LEU A 147 -12.45 20.63 -24.48
C LEU A 147 -12.55 21.56 -23.28
N LEU A 148 -11.65 21.42 -22.30
CA LEU A 148 -11.65 22.19 -21.06
C LEU A 148 -10.38 23.03 -20.94
N PRO A 149 -10.47 24.29 -20.51
CA PRO A 149 -9.29 25.06 -20.14
C PRO A 149 -8.71 24.53 -18.81
N ALA A 150 -7.39 24.64 -18.64
CA ALA A 150 -6.66 24.10 -17.48
C ALA A 150 -7.24 24.52 -16.11
N PRO A 151 -7.65 25.79 -15.87
CA PRO A 151 -8.23 26.18 -14.59
C PRO A 151 -9.54 25.46 -14.26
N LEU A 152 -10.39 25.20 -15.26
CA LEU A 152 -11.65 24.48 -15.06
C LEU A 152 -11.40 22.99 -14.79
N ALA A 153 -10.50 22.36 -15.56
CA ALA A 153 -10.11 20.97 -15.32
C ALA A 153 -9.52 20.78 -13.91
N PHE A 154 -8.64 21.69 -13.50
CA PHE A 154 -8.09 21.72 -12.15
C PHE A 154 -9.18 21.85 -11.08
N GLY A 155 -10.09 22.81 -11.23
CA GLY A 155 -11.22 23.00 -10.31
C GLY A 155 -12.09 21.76 -10.16
N ILE A 156 -12.37 21.06 -11.27
CA ILE A 156 -13.14 19.81 -11.25
C ILE A 156 -12.38 18.70 -10.51
N PHE A 157 -11.09 18.51 -10.77
CA PHE A 157 -10.30 17.51 -10.04
C PHE A 157 -10.28 17.77 -8.52
N VAL A 158 -10.09 19.04 -8.12
CA VAL A 158 -10.14 19.44 -6.72
C VAL A 158 -11.52 19.14 -6.11
N ALA A 159 -12.60 19.48 -6.82
CA ALA A 159 -13.96 19.19 -6.37
C ALA A 159 -14.22 17.69 -6.21
N LEU A 160 -13.76 16.86 -7.15
CA LEU A 160 -13.89 15.40 -7.08
C LEU A 160 -13.07 14.80 -5.94
N GLY A 161 -11.84 15.29 -5.73
CA GLY A 161 -11.00 14.90 -4.60
C GLY A 161 -11.65 15.24 -3.26
N ALA A 162 -12.15 16.46 -3.11
CA ALA A 162 -12.85 16.92 -1.92
C ALA A 162 -14.14 16.12 -1.67
N ALA A 163 -14.95 15.88 -2.70
CA ALA A 163 -16.15 15.06 -2.61
C ALA A 163 -15.82 13.63 -2.16
N GLY A 164 -14.79 13.02 -2.74
CA GLY A 164 -14.34 11.68 -2.37
C GLY A 164 -13.83 11.59 -0.93
N VAL A 165 -13.04 12.57 -0.48
CA VAL A 165 -12.61 12.66 0.92
C VAL A 165 -13.81 12.85 1.86
N ALA A 166 -14.76 13.72 1.51
CA ALA A 166 -15.97 13.94 2.31
C ALA A 166 -16.80 12.64 2.43
N LEU A 167 -17.03 11.93 1.32
CA LEU A 167 -17.71 10.63 1.32
C LEU A 167 -16.96 9.60 2.17
N ALA A 168 -15.63 9.56 2.08
CA ALA A 168 -14.80 8.67 2.88
C ALA A 168 -14.88 8.97 4.38
N LEU A 169 -14.98 10.24 4.77
CA LEU A 169 -15.14 10.66 6.16
C LEU A 169 -16.51 10.30 6.71
N ILE A 170 -17.58 10.56 5.95
CA ILE A 170 -18.96 10.24 6.34
C ILE A 170 -19.14 8.73 6.49
N GLN A 171 -18.52 7.95 5.61
CA GLN A 171 -18.65 6.49 5.58
C GLN A 171 -17.52 5.77 6.30
N ASN A 172 -16.63 6.48 6.98
CA ASN A 172 -15.48 5.92 7.70
C ASN A 172 -14.69 4.91 6.85
N ALA A 173 -14.46 5.23 5.57
CA ALA A 173 -13.92 4.33 4.55
C ALA A 173 -12.46 4.70 4.24
N ARG A 174 -11.52 4.03 4.92
CA ARG A 174 -10.07 4.29 4.79
C ARG A 174 -9.59 4.25 3.35
N ILE A 175 -9.90 3.18 2.61
CA ILE A 175 -9.43 2.97 1.23
C ILE A 175 -9.92 4.09 0.30
N MET A 176 -11.16 4.54 0.47
CA MET A 176 -11.70 5.66 -0.30
C MET A 176 -10.97 6.97 0.01
N ALA A 177 -10.64 7.22 1.28
CA ALA A 177 -9.85 8.40 1.65
C ALA A 177 -8.47 8.40 1.00
N TYR A 178 -7.78 7.25 0.97
CA TYR A 178 -6.50 7.11 0.27
C TYR A 178 -6.64 7.40 -1.23
N ALA A 179 -7.61 6.75 -1.89
CA ALA A 179 -7.83 6.93 -3.32
C ALA A 179 -8.16 8.38 -3.68
N SER A 180 -9.04 9.03 -2.92
CA SER A 180 -9.41 10.43 -3.15
C SER A 180 -8.26 11.39 -2.86
N LEU A 181 -7.44 11.12 -1.85
CA LEU A 181 -6.28 11.95 -1.53
C LEU A 181 -5.19 11.81 -2.59
N ILE A 182 -4.95 10.59 -3.11
CA ILE A 182 -4.05 10.36 -4.26
C ILE A 182 -4.54 11.16 -5.47
N GLY A 183 -5.85 11.09 -5.78
CA GLY A 183 -6.45 11.87 -6.86
C GLY A 183 -6.27 13.38 -6.67
N ALA A 184 -6.46 13.88 -5.44
CA ALA A 184 -6.29 15.28 -5.13
C ALA A 184 -4.82 15.75 -5.27
N PHE A 185 -3.85 14.93 -4.83
CA PHE A 185 -2.43 15.22 -5.05
C PHE A 185 -2.02 15.08 -6.52
N ALA A 186 -2.69 14.23 -7.30
CA ALA A 186 -2.44 14.12 -8.73
C ALA A 186 -3.04 15.29 -9.53
N ALA A 187 -4.05 16.00 -9.00
CA ALA A 187 -4.81 17.02 -9.73
C ALA A 187 -3.93 18.09 -10.42
N PRO A 188 -2.94 18.73 -9.75
CA PRO A 188 -2.07 19.69 -10.42
C PRO A 188 -1.21 19.06 -11.51
N LEU A 189 -0.71 17.83 -11.31
CA LEU A 189 0.09 17.12 -12.31
C LEU A 189 -0.76 16.79 -13.55
N LEU A 190 -1.99 16.34 -13.33
CA LEU A 190 -2.94 16.05 -14.42
C LEU A 190 -3.30 17.33 -15.19
N ALA A 191 -3.46 18.46 -14.48
CA ALA A 191 -3.84 19.76 -15.03
C ALA A 191 -2.64 20.61 -15.54
N SER A 192 -1.39 20.19 -15.32
CA SER A 192 -0.21 21.04 -15.53
C SER A 192 0.09 21.33 -17.00
N THR A 193 0.09 22.59 -17.40
CA THR A 193 0.52 23.00 -18.74
C THR A 193 2.04 23.21 -18.86
N GLY A 194 2.80 23.05 -17.77
CA GLY A 194 4.24 23.31 -17.73
C GLY A 194 4.63 24.74 -17.35
N GLU A 195 3.68 25.68 -17.30
CA GLU A 195 3.92 27.11 -16.96
C GLU A 195 3.50 27.46 -15.51
N GLY A 196 3.45 26.46 -14.62
CA GLY A 196 2.90 26.63 -13.28
C GLY A 196 3.83 27.40 -12.33
N SER A 197 3.30 28.44 -11.68
CA SER A 197 4.00 29.11 -10.56
C SER A 197 4.19 28.16 -9.37
N TYR A 198 5.42 28.10 -8.83
CA TYR A 198 5.75 27.33 -7.64
C TYR A 198 4.84 27.67 -6.44
N ALA A 199 4.46 28.94 -6.29
CA ALA A 199 3.66 29.42 -5.17
C ALA A 199 2.24 28.86 -5.21
N GLY A 200 1.63 28.76 -6.41
CA GLY A 200 0.31 28.17 -6.59
C GLY A 200 0.31 26.67 -6.33
N LEU A 201 1.30 25.96 -6.86
CA LEU A 201 1.45 24.51 -6.67
C LEU A 201 1.67 24.18 -5.19
N LEU A 202 2.71 24.74 -4.57
CA LEU A 202 3.05 24.42 -3.18
C LEU A 202 1.99 24.95 -2.20
N GLY A 203 1.34 26.07 -2.51
CA GLY A 203 0.19 26.58 -1.73
C GLY A 203 -0.99 25.62 -1.73
N TYR A 204 -1.33 25.04 -2.89
CA TYR A 204 -2.36 24.01 -2.98
C TYR A 204 -2.00 22.76 -2.17
N TYR A 205 -0.74 22.30 -2.26
CA TYR A 205 -0.26 21.16 -1.46
C TYR A 205 -0.31 21.45 0.03
N ALA A 206 -0.02 22.67 0.48
CA ALA A 206 -0.14 23.06 1.89
C ALA A 206 -1.56 22.85 2.43
N VAL A 207 -2.57 23.26 1.66
CA VAL A 207 -3.99 23.03 2.03
C VAL A 207 -4.31 21.54 2.09
N LEU A 208 -3.86 20.76 1.09
CA LEU A 208 -4.06 19.30 1.08
C LEU A 208 -3.36 18.60 2.26
N VAL A 209 -2.13 19.00 2.59
CA VAL A 209 -1.36 18.46 3.71
C VAL A 209 -2.09 18.75 5.02
N VAL A 210 -2.54 19.99 5.25
CA VAL A 210 -3.32 20.35 6.43
C VAL A 210 -4.58 19.48 6.54
N ALA A 211 -5.31 19.31 5.44
CA ALA A 211 -6.51 18.47 5.42
C ALA A 211 -6.18 16.99 5.71
N ALA A 212 -5.15 16.44 5.06
CA ALA A 212 -4.72 15.05 5.25
C ALA A 212 -4.24 14.77 6.68
N LEU A 213 -3.43 15.66 7.25
CA LEU A 213 -2.94 15.56 8.62
C LEU A 213 -4.07 15.73 9.63
N ALA A 214 -4.99 16.66 9.41
CA ALA A 214 -6.16 16.83 10.28
C ALA A 214 -7.04 15.56 10.29
N ILE A 215 -7.22 14.91 9.15
CA ILE A 215 -7.94 13.63 9.06
C ILE A 215 -7.14 12.51 9.74
N ALA A 216 -5.84 12.42 9.48
CA ALA A 216 -4.97 11.42 10.07
C ALA A 216 -4.99 11.49 11.60
N VAL A 217 -4.88 12.70 12.17
CA VAL A 217 -4.95 12.98 13.62
C VAL A 217 -6.33 12.67 14.19
N ARG A 218 -7.42 13.10 13.53
CA ARG A 218 -8.79 12.88 14.05
C ARG A 218 -9.25 11.43 13.97
N LYS A 219 -8.88 10.70 12.92
CA LYS A 219 -9.37 9.33 12.66
C LYS A 219 -8.35 8.24 12.99
N GLY A 220 -7.12 8.59 13.38
CA GLY A 220 -6.03 7.63 13.58
C GLY A 220 -5.57 6.96 12.28
N TRP A 221 -5.77 7.61 11.14
CA TRP A 221 -5.45 7.06 9.81
C TRP A 221 -4.04 7.51 9.38
N PHE A 222 -3.02 7.08 10.13
CA PHE A 222 -1.65 7.54 10.00
C PHE A 222 -1.05 7.45 8.60
N GLY A 223 -1.44 6.43 7.81
CA GLY A 223 -0.92 6.28 6.45
C GLY A 223 -1.30 7.45 5.53
N LEU A 224 -2.37 8.21 5.82
CA LEU A 224 -2.69 9.44 5.06
C LEU A 224 -1.62 10.51 5.26
N GLY A 225 -1.03 10.59 6.46
CA GLY A 225 0.09 11.48 6.73
C GLY A 225 1.34 11.08 5.95
N LEU A 226 1.65 9.78 5.88
CA LEU A 226 2.77 9.27 5.08
C LEU A 226 2.56 9.54 3.59
N LEU A 227 1.34 9.32 3.09
CA LEU A 227 0.99 9.59 1.70
C LEU A 227 1.17 11.08 1.38
N ALA A 228 0.67 11.96 2.24
CA ALA A 228 0.83 13.39 2.08
C ALA A 228 2.30 13.83 2.11
N LEU A 229 3.12 13.21 2.98
CA LEU A 229 4.56 13.46 3.06
C LEU A 229 5.25 13.10 1.76
N LEU A 230 5.07 11.85 1.30
CA LEU A 230 5.70 11.37 0.06
C LEU A 230 5.27 12.18 -1.17
N ALA A 231 3.98 12.48 -1.29
CA ALA A 231 3.46 13.27 -2.40
C ALA A 231 4.04 14.69 -2.41
N THR A 232 4.10 15.34 -1.24
CA THR A 232 4.54 16.73 -1.13
C THR A 232 6.03 16.88 -1.36
N TYR A 233 6.86 16.09 -0.66
CA TYR A 233 8.30 16.15 -0.84
C TYR A 233 8.71 15.63 -2.22
N GLY A 234 8.06 14.58 -2.74
CA GLY A 234 8.35 14.06 -4.08
C GLY A 234 8.11 15.10 -5.16
N VAL A 235 6.96 15.78 -5.13
CA VAL A 235 6.63 16.83 -6.10
C VAL A 235 7.46 18.10 -5.87
N GLY A 236 7.71 18.48 -4.62
CA GLY A 236 8.56 19.62 -4.30
C GLY A 236 9.99 19.47 -4.79
N ILE A 237 10.60 18.30 -4.57
CA ILE A 237 11.94 17.96 -5.05
C ILE A 237 11.96 17.93 -6.59
N ALA A 238 11.01 17.23 -7.22
CA ALA A 238 10.93 17.17 -8.69
C ALA A 238 10.80 18.57 -9.32
N PHE A 239 9.92 19.40 -8.76
CA PHE A 239 9.75 20.78 -9.21
C PHE A 239 11.04 21.59 -9.09
N THR A 240 11.78 21.41 -8.00
CA THR A 240 13.06 22.13 -7.77
C THR A 240 14.12 21.69 -8.78
N VAL A 241 14.25 20.40 -9.05
CA VAL A 241 15.24 19.90 -10.01
C VAL A 241 14.97 20.42 -11.42
N GLU A 242 13.70 20.54 -11.81
CA GLU A 242 13.32 20.93 -13.16
C GLU A 242 13.19 22.45 -13.38
N ASN A 243 12.79 23.21 -12.37
CA ASN A 243 12.34 24.61 -12.54
C ASN A 243 12.96 25.61 -11.56
N PHE A 244 13.96 25.22 -10.76
CA PHE A 244 14.53 26.12 -9.75
C PHE A 244 15.31 27.29 -10.37
N THR A 245 15.01 28.49 -9.90
CA THR A 245 15.84 29.67 -10.11
C THR A 245 16.31 30.24 -8.77
N PRO A 246 17.53 30.82 -8.67
CA PRO A 246 18.02 31.41 -7.42
C PRO A 246 17.11 32.52 -6.85
N ALA A 247 16.32 33.18 -7.70
CA ALA A 247 15.35 34.20 -7.28
C ALA A 247 14.20 33.61 -6.43
N ASP A 248 13.85 32.34 -6.65
CA ASP A 248 12.75 31.67 -5.95
C ASP A 248 13.18 31.09 -4.58
N TYR A 249 14.46 31.20 -4.24
CA TYR A 249 15.08 30.62 -3.03
C TYR A 249 14.27 30.91 -1.77
N LEU A 250 13.96 32.19 -1.49
CA LEU A 250 13.22 32.58 -0.28
C LEU A 250 11.82 31.98 -0.23
N GLY A 251 11.13 31.92 -1.38
CA GLY A 251 9.80 31.34 -1.48
C GLY A 251 9.82 29.84 -1.23
N MET A 252 10.73 29.11 -1.88
CA MET A 252 10.88 27.67 -1.68
C MET A 252 11.33 27.34 -0.25
N GLN A 253 12.24 28.13 0.33
CA GLN A 253 12.67 27.98 1.72
C GLN A 253 11.49 28.08 2.69
N PHE A 254 10.61 29.06 2.48
CA PHE A 254 9.39 29.22 3.28
C PHE A 254 8.52 27.97 3.20
N PHE A 255 8.30 27.41 2.00
CA PHE A 255 7.49 26.20 1.84
C PHE A 255 8.13 24.96 2.47
N VAL A 256 9.45 24.77 2.34
CA VAL A 256 10.16 23.67 2.99
C VAL A 256 9.97 23.74 4.50
N LEU A 257 10.18 24.92 5.10
CA LEU A 257 9.97 25.13 6.53
C LEU A 257 8.51 24.92 6.94
N LEU A 258 7.56 25.42 6.16
CA LEU A 258 6.13 25.22 6.39
C LEU A 258 5.77 23.73 6.42
N PHE A 259 6.15 22.97 5.40
CA PHE A 259 5.86 21.53 5.34
C PHE A 259 6.55 20.77 6.46
N PHE A 260 7.83 21.07 6.71
CA PHE A 260 8.59 20.48 7.80
C PHE A 260 7.89 20.72 9.15
N SER A 261 7.44 21.95 9.42
CA SER A 261 6.70 22.31 10.64
C SER A 261 5.33 21.61 10.71
N LEU A 262 4.59 21.51 9.61
CA LEU A 262 3.29 20.81 9.58
C LEU A 262 3.43 19.32 9.93
N PHE A 263 4.40 18.63 9.31
CA PHE A 263 4.66 17.23 9.60
C PHE A 263 5.24 17.02 11.00
N LEU A 264 6.13 17.90 11.46
CA LEU A 264 6.65 17.86 12.83
C LEU A 264 5.53 18.05 13.86
N ALA A 265 4.66 19.04 13.67
CA ALA A 265 3.51 19.27 14.52
C ALA A 265 2.58 18.07 14.55
N ALA A 266 2.33 17.43 13.41
CA ALA A 266 1.53 16.20 13.36
C ALA A 266 2.18 15.06 14.15
N THR A 267 3.49 14.83 14.00
CA THR A 267 4.24 13.84 14.78
C THR A 267 4.11 14.10 16.29
N LEU A 268 4.26 15.34 16.73
CA LEU A 268 4.10 15.71 18.15
C LEU A 268 2.65 15.52 18.64
N LEU A 269 1.66 15.86 17.82
CA LEU A 269 0.24 15.65 18.11
C LEU A 269 -0.10 14.15 18.21
N PHE A 270 0.55 13.30 17.43
CA PHE A 270 0.41 11.85 17.52
C PHE A 270 1.04 11.31 18.80
N ALA A 271 2.26 11.74 19.13
CA ALA A 271 2.95 11.37 20.36
C ALA A 271 2.11 11.73 21.60
N ALA A 272 1.58 12.94 21.65
CA ALA A 272 0.78 13.44 22.77
C ALA A 272 -0.55 12.69 22.96
N ARG A 273 -1.09 12.05 21.92
CA ARG A 273 -2.36 11.31 22.00
C ARG A 273 -2.21 9.88 22.53
N GLY A 274 -0.99 9.40 22.79
CA GLY A 274 -0.74 8.12 23.45
C GLY A 274 -1.32 6.91 22.70
N THR A 275 -1.56 7.02 21.39
CA THR A 275 -2.15 5.93 20.59
C THR A 275 -1.12 4.83 20.36
N GLN A 276 -1.04 3.89 21.31
CA GLN A 276 -0.10 2.75 21.28
C GLN A 276 -0.21 1.85 20.03
N GLU A 277 -1.24 1.99 19.20
CA GLU A 277 -1.53 0.99 18.19
C GLU A 277 -0.53 0.95 17.01
N ARG A 278 0.23 2.01 16.70
CA ARG A 278 1.16 2.02 15.52
C ARG A 278 2.41 2.92 15.67
N PRO A 279 3.36 2.59 16.59
CA PRO A 279 4.58 3.37 16.80
C PRO A 279 5.48 3.45 15.56
N ILE A 280 5.40 2.48 14.64
CA ILE A 280 6.23 2.43 13.44
C ILE A 280 5.93 3.60 12.50
N VAL A 281 4.66 3.97 12.30
CA VAL A 281 4.32 5.02 11.33
C VAL A 281 4.69 6.40 11.88
N GLU A 282 4.51 6.60 13.18
CA GLU A 282 4.97 7.81 13.87
C GLU A 282 6.49 7.94 13.80
N LEU A 283 7.22 6.85 14.07
CA LEU A 283 8.68 6.79 13.92
C LEU A 283 9.10 7.07 12.48
N VAL A 284 8.42 6.49 11.50
CA VAL A 284 8.67 6.73 10.07
C VAL A 284 8.45 8.20 9.74
N LEU A 285 7.36 8.84 10.19
CA LEU A 285 7.15 10.27 9.95
C LEU A 285 8.21 11.13 10.64
N ALA A 286 8.58 10.78 11.88
CA ALA A 286 9.60 11.49 12.67
C ALA A 286 10.99 11.44 12.02
N VAL A 287 11.32 10.33 11.34
CA VAL A 287 12.62 10.12 10.67
C VAL A 287 12.58 10.61 9.21
N LEU A 288 11.48 10.34 8.50
CA LEU A 288 11.38 10.62 7.07
C LEU A 288 11.16 12.10 6.80
N ASN A 289 10.47 12.84 7.66
CA ASN A 289 10.28 14.29 7.52
C ASN A 289 11.61 15.07 7.45
N PRO A 290 12.55 14.94 8.42
CA PRO A 290 13.82 15.67 8.36
C PRO A 290 14.70 15.19 7.20
N LEU A 291 14.70 13.89 6.89
CA LEU A 291 15.45 13.38 5.74
C LEU A 291 14.92 13.95 4.42
N ALA A 292 13.61 13.93 4.21
CA ALA A 292 13.00 14.47 3.00
C ALA A 292 13.21 16.00 2.89
N ALA A 293 13.13 16.72 4.01
CA ALA A 293 13.45 18.14 4.06
C ALA A 293 14.92 18.41 3.70
N LEU A 294 15.87 17.58 4.18
CA LEU A 294 17.29 17.71 3.84
C LEU A 294 17.56 17.43 2.36
N VAL A 295 16.92 16.40 1.78
CA VAL A 295 17.04 16.10 0.35
C VAL A 295 16.53 17.28 -0.48
N TRP A 296 15.38 17.87 -0.10
CA TRP A 296 14.87 19.04 -0.79
C TRP A 296 15.78 20.27 -0.60
N GLN A 297 16.28 20.49 0.61
CA GLN A 297 17.26 21.55 0.90
C GLN A 297 18.53 21.42 0.08
N ALA A 298 19.03 20.21 -0.17
CA ALA A 298 20.21 19.99 -1.01
C ALA A 298 20.00 20.54 -2.43
N GLY A 299 18.82 20.32 -3.02
CA GLY A 299 18.50 20.86 -4.34
C GLY A 299 18.40 22.39 -4.38
N ILE A 300 17.90 23.01 -3.30
CA ILE A 300 17.71 24.46 -3.24
C ILE A 300 19.02 25.18 -2.89
N THR A 301 19.89 24.60 -2.07
CA THR A 301 21.08 25.29 -1.50
C THR A 301 22.38 25.01 -2.24
N ASP A 302 22.35 24.28 -3.36
CA ASP A 302 23.55 23.92 -4.14
C ASP A 302 24.37 25.14 -4.61
N HIS A 303 23.70 26.29 -4.79
CA HIS A 303 24.31 27.56 -5.17
C HIS A 303 24.94 28.34 -4.01
N ILE A 304 24.82 27.86 -2.76
CA ILE A 304 25.32 28.53 -1.55
C ILE A 304 26.47 27.70 -0.96
N ASP A 305 27.63 28.31 -0.76
CA ASP A 305 28.77 27.67 -0.10
C ASP A 305 28.36 27.09 1.26
N LYS A 306 28.44 25.76 1.37
CA LYS A 306 28.06 24.99 2.57
C LYS A 306 26.60 25.17 3.00
N GLY A 307 25.70 25.58 2.10
CA GLY A 307 24.27 25.79 2.41
C GLY A 307 23.59 24.57 3.05
N LEU A 308 23.87 23.37 2.54
CA LEU A 308 23.39 22.12 3.12
C LEU A 308 23.86 21.90 4.58
N GLY A 309 25.08 22.34 4.90
CA GLY A 309 25.65 22.23 6.24
C GLY A 309 24.90 23.09 7.25
N TRP A 310 24.54 24.32 6.88
CA TRP A 310 23.74 25.21 7.72
C TRP A 310 22.31 24.67 7.92
N SER A 311 21.68 24.12 6.88
CA SER A 311 20.35 23.52 6.97
C SER A 311 20.33 22.26 7.84
N ALA A 312 21.38 21.42 7.78
CA ALA A 312 21.54 20.26 8.65
C ALA A 312 21.73 20.67 10.12
N LEU A 313 22.53 21.70 10.37
CA LEU A 313 22.71 22.28 11.71
C LEU A 313 21.39 22.81 12.29
N ALA A 314 20.63 23.56 11.49
CA ALA A 314 19.33 24.09 11.89
C ALA A 314 18.32 22.97 12.20
N GLY A 315 18.24 21.96 11.33
CA GLY A 315 17.37 20.80 11.53
C GLY A 315 17.73 20.01 12.80
N GLY A 316 19.03 19.76 13.03
CA GLY A 316 19.52 19.10 14.23
C GLY A 316 19.21 19.88 15.51
N LEU A 317 19.36 21.20 15.48
CA LEU A 317 19.03 22.07 16.61
C LEU A 317 17.53 22.01 16.96
N ILE A 318 16.65 22.04 15.95
CA ILE A 318 15.20 21.93 16.17
C ILE A 318 14.86 20.61 16.85
N TYR A 319 15.42 19.49 16.38
CA TYR A 319 15.18 18.18 16.99
C TYR A 319 15.71 18.09 18.42
N LEU A 320 16.89 18.67 18.70
CA LEU A 320 17.44 18.74 20.06
C LEU A 320 16.58 19.59 21.00
N LEU A 321 16.04 20.70 20.52
CA LEU A 321 15.12 21.55 21.29
C LEU A 321 13.81 20.82 21.60
N VAL A 322 13.25 20.12 20.62
CA VAL A 322 12.05 19.30 20.80
C VAL A 322 12.30 18.20 21.83
N PHE A 323 13.41 17.47 21.69
CA PHE A 323 13.80 16.41 22.62
C PHE A 323 14.04 16.95 24.05
N GLY A 324 14.78 18.05 24.18
CA GLY A 324 15.02 18.71 25.45
C GLY A 324 13.75 19.27 26.09
N GLY A 325 12.79 19.76 25.29
CA GLY A 325 11.47 20.18 25.74
C GLY A 325 10.65 19.03 26.28
N LEU A 326 10.60 17.90 25.57
CA LEU A 326 9.91 16.69 26.01
C LEU A 326 10.51 16.14 27.32
N MET A 327 11.85 16.08 27.43
CA MET A 327 12.52 15.65 28.66
C MET A 327 12.26 16.55 29.87
N ARG A 328 11.94 17.83 29.65
CA ARG A 328 11.58 18.76 30.75
C ARG A 328 10.16 18.56 31.23
N LEU A 329 9.24 18.12 30.36
CA LEU A 329 7.86 17.76 30.75
C LEU A 329 7.78 16.42 31.48
N ASP A 330 8.69 15.49 31.21
CA ASP A 330 8.74 14.16 31.85
C ASP A 330 9.46 14.13 33.21
N ARG A 331 9.90 15.29 33.74
CA ARG A 331 10.43 15.37 35.10
C ARG A 331 9.26 15.45 36.10
N PRO A 332 9.18 14.53 37.08
CA PRO A 332 8.07 14.44 38.03
C PRO A 332 7.99 15.64 38.99
#